data_AF-A0A6H1Z9E6-F1
#
_entry.id   AF-A0A6H1Z9E6-F1
#
_cell.length_a   1.000
_cell.length_b   1.000
_cell.length_c   1.000
_cell.angle_alpha   90.00
_cell.angle_beta   90.00
_cell.angle_gamma   90.00
#
_symmetry.space_group_name_H-M   'P 1'
#
loop_
_entity.id
_entity.type
_entity.pdbx_description
1 polymer ?
#
loop_
_entity_poly.entity_id
_entity_poly.type
_entity_poly.pdbx_seq_one_letter_code
_entity_poly.pdbx_strand_id
1 'polypeptide(L)'
;MDYPFSAPIILTDQIFLEYGGKTGTSTQGQRTASYQTAEIQMSEYLRALLQPTIVTGTFLWATSDPIVADWGHLIAVKAVKVISGDPQTTYDYTASDLSHYVMIRNSTFGYVDISLVPVTLAGVAVPQANLYPYQIQMVYESGLPTGTVCQPNVLLALTMAAQITLNEIDNLTLSNESMGDVGVQSFSTQGYSELRTALGRTAFGNSAKAQKIAQLVKHLKSRSALRF
;
A
#
# COMPACT_ATOMS: atom_id res chain seq x y z
N MET A 1 0.47 7.55 4.58
CA MET A 1 0.48 6.13 4.97
C MET A 1 1.93 5.76 5.09
N ASP A 2 2.37 5.38 6.28
CA ASP A 2 3.80 5.14 6.49
C ASP A 2 4.08 3.66 6.22
N TYR A 3 5.03 3.40 5.32
CA TYR A 3 5.47 2.04 5.02
C TYR A 3 6.16 1.44 6.26
N PRO A 4 5.74 0.27 6.77
CA PRO A 4 6.16 -0.20 8.09
C PRO A 4 7.57 -0.82 8.12
N PHE A 5 8.24 -0.95 6.96
CA PHE A 5 9.53 -1.63 6.86
C PHE A 5 10.69 -0.65 6.64
N SER A 6 11.75 -0.83 7.42
CA SER A 6 12.99 -0.05 7.32
C SER A 6 13.98 -0.56 6.27
N ALA A 7 13.68 -1.68 5.62
CA ALA A 7 14.50 -2.30 4.59
C ALA A 7 13.60 -3.00 3.53
N PRO A 8 14.13 -3.31 2.33
CA PRO A 8 13.41 -4.10 1.33
C PRO A 8 13.08 -5.50 1.88
N ILE A 9 11.86 -5.96 1.61
CA ILE A 9 11.35 -7.26 2.09
C ILE A 9 11.15 -8.26 0.95
N ILE A 10 10.97 -7.79 -0.28
CA ILE A 10 10.74 -8.60 -1.48
C ILE A 10 11.98 -8.56 -2.38
N LEU A 11 12.45 -7.38 -2.73
CA LEU A 11 13.54 -7.21 -3.68
C LEU A 11 14.90 -7.47 -3.03
N THR A 12 15.67 -8.34 -3.68
CA THR A 12 17.09 -8.62 -3.38
C THR A 12 17.91 -8.48 -4.65
N ASP A 13 19.24 -8.37 -4.54
CA ASP A 13 20.13 -8.33 -5.72
C ASP A 13 19.88 -9.52 -6.66
N GLN A 14 19.63 -10.71 -6.10
CA GLN A 14 19.35 -11.92 -6.88
C GLN A 14 18.06 -11.77 -7.70
N ILE A 15 16.95 -11.41 -7.05
CA ILE A 15 15.65 -11.23 -7.73
C ILE A 15 15.73 -10.10 -8.75
N PHE A 16 16.40 -9.00 -8.39
CA PHE A 16 16.59 -7.87 -9.27
C PHE A 16 17.30 -8.27 -10.57
N LEU A 17 18.41 -9.01 -10.47
CA LEU A 17 19.15 -9.50 -11.63
C LEU A 17 18.38 -10.55 -12.44
N GLU A 18 17.70 -11.48 -11.77
CA GLU A 18 16.88 -12.53 -12.40
C GLU A 18 15.79 -11.93 -13.30
N TYR A 19 15.18 -10.82 -12.86
CA TYR A 19 14.12 -10.13 -13.61
C TYR A 19 14.65 -9.00 -14.52
N GLY A 20 15.95 -9.02 -14.85
CA GLY A 20 16.56 -8.15 -15.86
C GLY A 20 17.02 -6.78 -15.38
N GLY A 21 17.05 -6.55 -14.07
CA GLY A 21 17.70 -5.39 -13.46
C GLY A 21 19.21 -5.40 -13.70
N LYS A 22 19.82 -4.21 -13.71
CA LYS A 22 21.26 -4.02 -13.90
C LYS A 22 21.84 -3.24 -12.74
N THR A 23 22.79 -3.83 -12.04
CA THR A 23 23.46 -3.20 -10.89
C THR A 23 24.48 -2.14 -11.33
N GLY A 24 25.13 -2.34 -12.49
CA GLY A 24 26.13 -1.41 -13.00
C GLY A 24 27.25 -1.16 -11.99
N THR A 25 27.57 0.12 -11.78
CA THR A 25 28.58 0.61 -10.83
C THR A 25 28.00 0.96 -9.46
N SER A 26 26.69 0.81 -9.27
CA SER A 26 26.03 1.18 -8.02
C SER A 26 26.56 0.37 -6.84
N THR A 27 26.71 1.04 -5.70
CA THR A 27 27.05 0.42 -4.42
C THR A 27 25.86 -0.37 -3.86
N GLN A 28 26.12 -1.33 -2.97
CA GLN A 28 25.06 -2.11 -2.32
C GLN A 28 24.06 -1.23 -1.56
N GLY A 29 24.53 -0.15 -0.93
CA GLY A 29 23.66 0.80 -0.24
C GLY A 29 22.68 1.51 -1.18
N GLN A 30 23.16 1.97 -2.35
CA GLN A 30 22.30 2.59 -3.37
C GLN A 30 21.26 1.61 -3.92
N ARG A 31 21.64 0.35 -4.15
CA ARG A 31 20.70 -0.69 -4.57
C ARG A 31 19.63 -0.97 -3.53
N THR A 32 20.03 -1.15 -2.28
CA THR A 32 19.11 -1.39 -1.16
C THR A 32 18.11 -0.24 -1.00
N ALA A 33 18.58 1.02 -1.10
CA ALA A 33 17.70 2.19 -1.08
C ALA A 33 16.73 2.23 -2.28
N SER A 34 17.19 1.85 -3.48
CA SER A 34 16.35 1.76 -4.67
C SER A 34 15.26 0.68 -4.55
N TYR A 35 15.59 -0.47 -3.97
CA TYR A 35 14.66 -1.57 -3.72
C TYR A 35 13.57 -1.16 -2.73
N GLN A 36 13.97 -0.50 -1.64
CA GLN A 36 13.03 -0.03 -0.63
C GLN A 36 12.08 1.02 -1.21
N THR A 37 12.62 1.98 -1.97
CA THR A 37 11.80 3.01 -2.63
C THR A 37 10.80 2.40 -3.61
N ALA A 38 11.23 1.40 -4.39
CA ALA A 38 10.35 0.69 -5.31
C ALA A 38 9.20 -0.03 -4.59
N GLU A 39 9.48 -0.68 -3.46
CA GLU A 39 8.47 -1.34 -2.65
C GLU A 39 7.49 -0.36 -2.00
N ILE A 40 7.98 0.79 -1.52
CA ILE A 40 7.15 1.89 -0.99
C ILE A 40 6.20 2.39 -2.10
N GLN A 41 6.74 2.75 -3.26
CA GLN A 41 5.93 3.25 -4.40
C GLN A 41 4.91 2.20 -4.87
N MET A 42 5.28 0.92 -4.88
CA MET A 42 4.36 -0.17 -5.22
C MET A 42 3.24 -0.29 -4.19
N SER A 43 3.57 -0.22 -2.90
CA SER A 43 2.59 -0.30 -1.82
C SER A 43 1.60 0.87 -1.87
N GLU A 44 2.08 2.08 -2.14
CA GLU A 44 1.25 3.28 -2.35
C GLU A 44 0.36 3.15 -3.60
N TYR A 45 0.92 2.66 -4.70
CA TYR A 45 0.18 2.48 -5.95
C TYR A 45 -0.99 1.51 -5.80
N LEU A 46 -0.75 0.41 -5.08
CA LEU A 46 -1.73 -0.64 -4.81
C LEU A 46 -2.67 -0.30 -3.65
N ARG A 47 -2.27 0.64 -2.79
CA ARG A 47 -2.82 0.89 -1.45
C ARG A 47 -2.90 -0.40 -0.64
N ALA A 48 -1.81 -1.16 -0.65
CA ALA A 48 -1.72 -2.48 -0.03
C ALA A 48 -0.28 -2.76 0.35
N LEU A 49 -0.07 -3.49 1.46
CA LEU A 49 1.25 -3.97 1.81
C LEU A 49 1.64 -5.17 0.91
N LEU A 50 2.92 -5.24 0.54
CA LEU A 50 3.45 -6.33 -0.29
C LEU A 50 3.60 -7.65 0.45
N GLN A 51 3.47 -7.66 1.76
CA GLN A 51 3.38 -8.88 2.54
C GLN A 51 2.33 -8.74 3.64
N PRO A 52 1.70 -9.86 4.08
CA PRO A 52 0.81 -9.84 5.22
C PRO A 52 1.51 -9.27 6.45
N THR A 53 1.00 -8.16 6.97
CA THR A 53 1.59 -7.42 8.08
C THR A 53 0.51 -7.00 9.05
N ILE A 54 0.78 -7.15 10.34
CA ILE A 54 -0.09 -6.62 11.38
C ILE A 54 0.24 -5.15 11.60
N VAL A 55 -0.76 -4.30 11.40
CA VAL A 55 -0.66 -2.84 11.56
C VAL A 55 -1.71 -2.36 12.54
N THR A 56 -1.43 -1.24 13.20
CA THR A 56 -2.36 -0.56 14.08
C THR A 56 -2.73 0.77 13.44
N GLY A 57 -4.02 0.98 13.22
CA GLY A 57 -4.56 2.24 12.72
C GLY A 57 -5.49 2.86 13.75
N THR A 58 -5.62 4.19 13.68
CA THR A 58 -6.52 4.94 14.54
C THR A 58 -7.45 5.78 13.68
N PHE A 59 -8.75 5.55 13.83
CA PHE A 59 -9.79 6.07 12.96
C PHE A 59 -10.82 6.87 13.76
N LEU A 60 -11.40 7.89 13.13
CA LEU A 60 -12.55 8.59 13.71
C LEU A 60 -13.78 7.67 13.67
N TRP A 61 -14.55 7.67 14.75
CA TRP A 61 -15.83 6.97 14.76
C TRP A 61 -16.83 7.74 13.89
N ALA A 62 -17.37 7.10 12.86
CA ALA A 62 -18.49 7.60 12.06
C ALA A 62 -19.66 6.62 12.16
N THR A 63 -20.85 7.11 12.48
CA THR A 63 -22.01 6.26 12.78
C THR A 63 -22.66 5.63 11.56
N SER A 64 -22.47 6.19 10.35
CA SER A 64 -23.10 5.72 9.12
C SER A 64 -22.15 5.07 8.12
N ASP A 65 -20.84 5.30 8.28
CA ASP A 65 -19.86 4.99 7.26
C ASP A 65 -18.92 3.87 7.72
N PRO A 66 -18.57 2.91 6.84
CA PRO A 66 -17.56 1.93 7.17
C PRO A 66 -16.23 2.62 7.45
N ILE A 67 -15.46 2.08 8.39
CA ILE A 67 -14.09 2.50 8.61
C ILE A 67 -13.28 2.11 7.39
N VAL A 68 -12.48 3.05 6.90
CA VAL A 68 -11.53 2.80 5.81
C VAL A 68 -10.16 2.64 6.43
N ALA A 69 -9.66 1.42 6.46
CA ALA A 69 -8.29 1.12 6.88
C ALA A 69 -7.28 1.83 5.96
N ASP A 70 -6.10 2.16 6.51
CA ASP A 70 -5.03 2.80 5.74
C ASP A 70 -4.55 1.89 4.60
N TRP A 71 -4.52 0.57 4.86
CA TRP A 71 -4.09 -0.44 3.92
C TRP A 71 -5.25 -1.34 3.50
N GLY A 72 -5.40 -1.54 2.18
CA GLY A 72 -6.33 -2.49 1.58
C GLY A 72 -5.83 -3.93 1.66
N HIS A 73 -6.53 -4.86 1.02
CA HIS A 73 -6.30 -6.31 1.14
C HIS A 73 -6.22 -6.77 2.61
N LEU A 74 -7.28 -6.45 3.37
CA LEU A 74 -7.45 -6.92 4.74
C LEU A 74 -7.61 -8.44 4.77
N ILE A 75 -6.82 -9.08 5.63
CA ILE A 75 -6.86 -10.52 5.87
C ILE A 75 -7.72 -10.80 7.10
N ALA A 76 -7.45 -10.09 8.20
CA ALA A 76 -8.19 -10.25 9.46
C ALA A 76 -8.11 -9.00 10.32
N VAL A 77 -9.18 -8.70 11.05
CA VAL A 77 -9.11 -7.78 12.20
C VAL A 77 -8.73 -8.60 13.43
N LYS A 78 -7.74 -8.14 14.19
CA LYS A 78 -7.17 -8.86 15.34
C LYS A 78 -7.61 -8.29 16.69
N ALA A 79 -7.83 -6.98 16.75
CA ALA A 79 -8.37 -6.30 17.92
C ALA A 79 -9.02 -4.97 17.51
N VAL A 80 -10.02 -4.56 18.27
CA VAL A 80 -10.66 -3.25 18.15
C VAL A 80 -10.80 -2.65 19.52
N LYS A 81 -10.33 -1.43 19.67
CA LYS A 81 -10.48 -0.63 20.87
C LYS A 81 -11.30 0.60 20.55
N VAL A 82 -12.45 0.74 21.20
CA VAL A 82 -13.33 1.90 21.04
C VAL A 82 -13.09 2.85 22.20
N ILE A 83 -12.74 4.09 21.84
CA ILE A 83 -12.42 5.16 22.78
C ILE A 83 -13.62 6.11 22.84
N SER A 84 -14.20 6.25 24.03
CA SER A 84 -15.31 7.16 24.32
C SER A 84 -14.80 8.55 24.69
N GLY A 85 -15.62 9.58 24.44
CA GLY A 85 -15.33 10.95 24.91
C GLY A 85 -15.30 11.07 26.44
N ASP A 86 -15.87 10.08 27.15
CA ASP A 86 -15.71 9.91 28.59
C ASP A 86 -14.42 9.10 28.89
N PRO A 87 -13.41 9.68 29.56
CA PRO A 87 -12.13 9.03 29.83
C PRO A 87 -12.23 7.77 30.71
N GLN A 88 -13.34 7.58 31.41
CA GLN A 88 -13.57 6.38 32.24
C GLN A 88 -14.06 5.18 31.42
N THR A 89 -14.41 5.39 30.14
CA THR A 89 -15.12 4.38 29.35
C THR A 89 -14.32 4.02 28.10
N THR A 90 -13.53 2.95 28.18
CA THR A 90 -12.83 2.34 27.06
C THR A 90 -13.31 0.91 26.87
N TYR A 91 -13.58 0.52 25.63
CA TYR A 91 -14.01 -0.84 25.30
C TYR A 91 -12.97 -1.52 24.43
N ASP A 92 -12.50 -2.68 24.88
CA ASP A 92 -11.55 -3.51 24.17
C ASP A 92 -12.27 -4.79 23.68
N TYR A 93 -12.40 -4.93 22.37
CA TYR A 93 -12.87 -6.16 21.72
C TYR A 93 -11.66 -6.99 21.31
N THR A 94 -11.57 -8.21 21.84
CA THR A 94 -10.50 -9.17 21.53
C THR A 94 -11.03 -10.32 20.67
N ALA A 95 -10.15 -11.23 20.25
CA ALA A 95 -10.43 -12.26 19.24
C ALA A 95 -11.73 -13.07 19.46
N SER A 96 -12.15 -13.30 20.70
CA SER A 96 -13.41 -13.99 21.03
C SER A 96 -14.66 -13.19 20.64
N ASP A 97 -14.58 -11.87 20.72
CA ASP A 97 -15.73 -10.96 20.59
C ASP A 97 -15.87 -10.40 19.16
N LEU A 98 -14.76 -10.35 18.41
CA LEU A 98 -14.72 -9.73 17.07
C LEU A 98 -15.72 -10.32 16.09
N SER A 99 -15.98 -11.62 16.16
CA SER A 99 -16.91 -12.30 15.23
C SER A 99 -18.34 -11.78 15.28
N HIS A 100 -18.75 -11.16 16.39
CA HIS A 100 -20.09 -10.60 16.56
C HIS A 100 -20.17 -9.11 16.23
N TYR A 101 -19.05 -8.39 16.32
CA TYR A 101 -19.04 -6.92 16.30
C TYR A 101 -18.28 -6.32 15.13
N VAL A 102 -17.44 -7.09 14.44
CA VAL A 102 -16.58 -6.59 13.37
C VAL A 102 -16.80 -7.42 12.12
N MET A 103 -17.14 -6.75 11.03
CA MET A 103 -17.31 -7.36 9.71
C MET A 103 -16.44 -6.66 8.69
N ILE A 104 -15.60 -7.43 7.99
CA ILE A 104 -14.86 -6.92 6.82
C ILE A 104 -15.85 -6.84 5.66
N ARG A 105 -16.36 -5.64 5.37
CA ARG A 105 -17.27 -5.39 4.25
C ARG A 105 -16.59 -5.59 2.90
N ASN A 106 -15.35 -5.11 2.78
CA ASN A 106 -14.55 -5.30 1.59
C ASN A 106 -13.06 -5.35 1.95
N SER A 107 -12.48 -6.55 1.83
CA SER A 107 -11.06 -6.76 2.14
C SER A 107 -10.16 -5.95 1.22
N THR A 108 -10.41 -5.95 -0.09
CA THR A 108 -9.57 -5.27 -1.08
C THR A 108 -9.44 -3.77 -0.83
N PHE A 109 -10.52 -3.09 -0.41
CA PHE A 109 -10.51 -1.63 -0.16
C PHE A 109 -10.28 -1.25 1.30
N GLY A 110 -10.19 -2.22 2.20
CA GLY A 110 -10.02 -1.94 3.62
C GLY A 110 -11.28 -1.46 4.33
N TYR A 111 -12.47 -1.81 3.83
CA TYR A 111 -13.73 -1.39 4.47
C TYR A 111 -14.12 -2.36 5.59
N VAL A 112 -14.26 -1.81 6.78
CA VAL A 112 -14.63 -2.54 8.00
C VAL A 112 -15.84 -1.90 8.64
N ASP A 113 -16.85 -2.70 8.88
CA ASP A 113 -18.00 -2.32 9.69
C ASP A 113 -17.77 -2.75 11.13
N ILE A 114 -18.04 -1.84 12.05
CA ILE A 114 -17.98 -2.12 13.49
C ILE A 114 -19.35 -1.79 14.06
N SER A 115 -20.02 -2.80 14.60
CA SER A 115 -21.29 -2.64 15.28
C SER A 115 -21.04 -2.55 16.78
N LEU A 116 -21.49 -1.46 17.39
CA LEU A 116 -21.51 -1.33 18.83
C LEU A 116 -22.77 -2.03 19.34
N VAL A 117 -22.63 -3.20 19.95
CA VAL A 117 -23.72 -3.78 20.73
C VAL A 117 -23.54 -3.33 22.18
N PRO A 118 -24.63 -3.08 22.94
CA PRO A 118 -24.54 -2.78 24.36
C PRO A 118 -23.64 -3.79 25.07
N VAL A 119 -22.52 -3.27 25.60
CA VAL A 119 -21.53 -4.09 26.30
C VAL A 119 -22.07 -4.35 27.71
N THR A 120 -22.01 -5.61 28.14
CA THR A 120 -22.25 -5.96 29.55
C THR A 120 -21.05 -5.54 30.38
N LEU A 121 -21.11 -4.39 31.06
CA LEU A 121 -20.16 -4.08 32.12
C LEU A 121 -20.54 -4.89 33.36
N ALA A 122 -19.63 -5.73 33.85
CA ALA A 122 -19.83 -6.52 35.08
C ALA A 122 -21.15 -7.32 35.12
N GLY A 123 -21.61 -7.83 33.97
CA GLY A 123 -22.85 -8.61 33.87
C GLY A 123 -24.13 -7.77 33.79
N VAL A 124 -24.04 -6.44 33.75
CA VAL A 124 -25.18 -5.53 33.55
C VAL A 124 -25.14 -4.99 32.13
N ALA A 125 -26.22 -5.20 31.37
CA ALA A 125 -26.36 -4.61 30.05
C ALA A 125 -26.45 -3.08 30.20
N VAL A 126 -25.41 -2.36 29.78
CA VAL A 126 -25.42 -0.89 29.79
C VAL A 126 -26.12 -0.42 28.50
N PRO A 127 -27.16 0.43 28.59
CA PRO A 127 -27.82 0.97 27.40
C PRO A 127 -26.82 1.72 26.52
N GLN A 128 -26.92 1.48 25.21
CA GLN A 128 -26.09 2.09 24.17
C GLN A 128 -26.14 3.65 24.18
N ALA A 129 -27.16 4.23 24.81
CA ALA A 129 -27.46 5.66 24.82
C ALA A 129 -26.40 6.56 25.51
N ASN A 130 -25.51 6.00 26.32
CA ASN A 130 -24.44 6.76 26.99
C ASN A 130 -23.06 6.61 26.31
N LEU A 131 -23.02 5.99 25.13
CA LEU A 131 -21.79 5.80 24.38
C LEU A 131 -21.63 6.93 23.37
N TYR A 132 -20.59 7.74 23.58
CA TYR A 132 -20.13 8.74 22.64
C TYR A 132 -18.75 8.33 22.10
N PRO A 133 -18.67 7.24 21.32
CA PRO A 133 -17.42 6.84 20.68
C PRO A 133 -16.95 7.97 19.78
N TYR A 134 -15.69 8.38 19.93
CA TYR A 134 -15.10 9.41 19.07
C TYR A 134 -13.97 8.83 18.21
N GLN A 135 -13.30 7.78 18.69
CA GLN A 135 -12.14 7.19 18.04
C GLN A 135 -12.09 5.69 18.22
N ILE A 136 -11.54 5.01 17.22
CA ILE A 136 -11.36 3.57 17.18
C ILE A 136 -9.89 3.30 16.89
N GLN A 137 -9.26 2.49 17.71
CA GLN A 137 -7.97 1.91 17.40
C GLN A 137 -8.19 0.47 16.95
N MET A 138 -7.76 0.14 15.73
CA MET A 138 -7.92 -1.18 15.15
C MET A 138 -6.56 -1.78 14.87
N VAL A 139 -6.34 -3.01 15.37
CA VAL A 139 -5.20 -3.84 15.01
C VAL A 139 -5.68 -4.83 13.95
N TYR A 140 -5.09 -4.77 12.77
CA TYR A 140 -5.52 -5.56 11.63
C TYR A 140 -4.33 -6.09 10.83
N GLU A 141 -4.53 -7.24 10.21
CA GLU A 141 -3.60 -7.87 9.29
C GLU A 141 -3.99 -7.50 7.86
N SER A 142 -3.06 -6.90 7.12
CA SER A 142 -3.25 -6.42 5.75
C SER A 142 -2.05 -6.80 4.90
N GLY A 143 -2.31 -7.11 3.64
CA GLY A 143 -1.28 -7.30 2.64
C GLY A 143 -1.70 -8.28 1.55
N LEU A 144 -0.91 -8.31 0.48
CA LEU A 144 -1.08 -9.30 -0.57
C LEU A 144 -0.63 -10.69 -0.06
N PRO A 145 -1.30 -11.79 -0.44
CA PRO A 145 -0.80 -13.13 -0.16
C PRO A 145 0.61 -13.31 -0.72
N THR A 146 1.48 -14.02 0.00
CA THR A 146 2.89 -14.24 -0.40
C THR A 146 3.01 -14.78 -1.83
N GLY A 147 2.14 -15.72 -2.22
CA GLY A 147 2.11 -16.27 -3.57
C GLY A 147 1.77 -15.26 -4.67
N THR A 148 1.01 -14.20 -4.35
CA THR A 148 0.66 -13.12 -5.29
C THR A 148 1.86 -12.21 -5.54
N VAL A 149 2.65 -11.93 -4.50
CA VAL A 149 3.78 -10.99 -4.59
C VAL A 149 4.99 -11.62 -5.26
N CYS A 150 5.14 -12.94 -5.14
CA CYS A 150 6.14 -13.70 -5.88
C CYS A 150 5.76 -13.96 -7.35
N GLN A 151 4.62 -13.45 -7.84
CA GLN A 151 4.27 -13.63 -9.25
C GLN A 151 5.25 -12.87 -10.16
N PRO A 152 5.62 -13.44 -11.33
CA PRO A 152 6.57 -12.81 -12.24
C PRO A 152 6.21 -11.38 -12.63
N ASN A 153 4.92 -11.06 -12.76
CA ASN A 153 4.46 -9.71 -13.10
C ASN A 153 4.78 -8.68 -12.01
N VAL A 154 4.65 -9.07 -10.73
CA VAL A 154 4.92 -8.18 -9.59
C VAL A 154 6.43 -7.99 -9.42
N LEU A 155 7.18 -9.09 -9.49
CA LEU A 155 8.65 -9.04 -9.39
C LEU A 155 9.26 -8.24 -10.54
N LEU A 156 8.78 -8.43 -11.78
CA LEU A 156 9.20 -7.62 -12.92
C LEU A 156 8.86 -6.14 -12.72
N ALA A 157 7.64 -5.83 -12.24
CA ALA A 157 7.21 -4.47 -11.99
C ALA A 157 8.06 -3.78 -10.90
N LEU A 158 8.36 -4.49 -9.82
CA LEU A 158 9.26 -4.02 -8.74
C LEU A 158 10.68 -3.80 -9.25
N THR A 159 11.23 -4.74 -10.03
CA THR A 159 12.57 -4.60 -10.64
C THR A 159 12.64 -3.39 -11.58
N MET A 160 11.60 -3.17 -12.40
CA MET A 160 11.53 -1.99 -13.26
C MET A 160 11.45 -0.68 -12.46
N ALA A 161 10.65 -0.65 -11.38
CA ALA A 161 10.56 0.51 -10.49
C ALA A 161 11.91 0.80 -9.81
N ALA A 162 12.56 -0.23 -9.27
CA ALA A 162 13.88 -0.13 -8.65
C ALA A 162 14.93 0.37 -9.64
N GLN A 163 14.92 -0.09 -10.90
CA GLN A 163 15.85 0.38 -11.91
C GLN A 163 15.67 1.88 -12.21
N ILE A 164 14.43 2.38 -12.23
CA ILE A 164 14.16 3.82 -12.42
C ILE A 164 14.82 4.61 -11.28
N THR A 165 14.54 4.24 -10.03
CA THR A 165 15.13 4.90 -8.86
C THR A 165 16.66 4.78 -8.82
N LEU A 166 17.20 3.60 -9.15
CA LEU A 166 18.65 3.37 -9.15
C LEU A 166 19.35 4.26 -10.18
N ASN A 167 18.76 4.42 -11.36
CA ASN A 167 19.30 5.30 -12.41
C ASN A 167 19.28 6.77 -11.98
N GLU A 168 18.28 7.19 -11.20
CA GLU A 168 18.22 8.56 -10.65
C GLU A 168 19.28 8.78 -9.55
N ILE A 169 19.63 7.74 -8.79
CA ILE A 169 20.67 7.78 -7.76
C ILE A 169 22.08 7.75 -8.36
N ASP A 170 22.33 6.93 -9.38
CA ASP A 170 23.66 6.68 -9.98
C ASP A 170 24.06 7.71 -11.06
N ASN A 171 23.67 8.97 -10.87
CA ASN A 171 23.81 10.10 -11.81
C ASN A 171 25.27 10.46 -12.19
N LEU A 172 26.28 9.69 -11.77
CA LEU A 172 27.70 10.00 -11.93
C LEU A 172 28.43 9.19 -13.00
N THR A 173 27.84 8.13 -13.56
CA THR A 173 28.54 7.27 -14.53
C THR A 173 27.66 6.85 -15.72
N LEU A 174 27.79 7.61 -16.80
CA LEU A 174 27.80 7.09 -18.18
C LEU A 174 26.56 6.33 -18.70
N SER A 175 25.33 6.70 -18.32
CA SER A 175 24.16 6.34 -19.14
C SER A 175 23.79 7.49 -20.06
N ASN A 176 24.62 7.65 -21.11
CA ASN A 176 24.39 8.50 -22.26
C ASN A 176 23.30 7.90 -23.19
N GLU A 177 22.21 7.41 -22.62
CA GLU A 177 21.04 6.99 -23.37
C GLU A 177 19.86 7.84 -22.94
N SER A 178 19.31 8.53 -23.93
CA SER A 178 18.01 9.19 -23.95
C SER A 178 16.88 8.19 -23.69
N MET A 179 16.84 7.59 -22.51
CA MET A 179 15.67 6.86 -22.00
C MET A 179 14.62 7.88 -21.60
N GLY A 180 14.09 8.62 -22.58
CA GLY A 180 12.98 9.57 -22.49
C GLY A 180 12.81 10.18 -21.10
N ASP A 181 13.49 11.29 -20.87
CA ASP A 181 13.37 12.08 -19.65
C ASP A 181 11.91 12.17 -19.20
N VAL A 182 11.66 12.02 -17.90
CA VAL A 182 10.31 11.83 -17.36
C VAL A 182 9.43 13.02 -17.76
N GLY A 183 8.49 12.79 -18.69
CA GLY A 183 7.57 13.83 -19.17
C GLY A 183 7.94 14.50 -20.50
N VAL A 184 8.99 14.07 -21.20
CA VAL A 184 9.28 14.54 -22.57
C VAL A 184 8.25 13.97 -23.55
N GLN A 185 7.38 14.84 -24.04
CA GLN A 185 6.29 14.52 -24.97
C GLN A 185 6.70 14.59 -26.44
N SER A 186 7.84 15.21 -26.73
CA SER A 186 8.38 15.32 -28.09
C SER A 186 9.89 15.14 -28.07
N PHE A 187 10.39 14.23 -28.89
CA PHE A 187 11.82 14.05 -29.12
C PHE A 187 12.12 14.22 -30.61
N SER A 188 13.21 14.92 -30.92
CA SER A 188 13.64 15.17 -32.29
C SER A 188 15.15 15.06 -32.39
N THR A 189 15.66 14.16 -33.24
CA THR A 189 17.09 14.04 -33.57
C THR A 189 17.28 13.68 -35.05
N GLN A 190 18.20 14.38 -35.72
CA GLN A 190 18.71 14.06 -37.07
C GLN A 190 17.67 13.53 -38.09
N GLY A 191 16.50 14.17 -38.16
CA GLY A 191 15.43 13.84 -39.12
C GLY A 191 14.35 12.88 -38.60
N TYR A 192 14.51 12.31 -37.42
CA TYR A 192 13.46 11.58 -36.71
C TYR A 192 12.76 12.51 -35.71
N SER A 193 11.43 12.50 -35.71
CA SER A 193 10.58 13.20 -34.74
C SER A 193 9.51 12.26 -34.24
N GLU A 194 9.39 12.15 -32.92
CA GLU A 194 8.37 11.34 -32.26
C GLU A 194 7.57 12.23 -31.31
N LEU A 195 6.25 12.26 -31.52
CA LEU A 195 5.31 12.86 -30.60
C LEU A 195 4.66 11.73 -29.77
N ARG A 196 4.92 11.74 -28.46
CA ARG A 196 4.37 10.76 -27.53
C ARG A 196 3.04 11.27 -26.98
N THR A 197 2.02 10.42 -26.98
CA THR A 197 0.76 10.74 -26.30
C THR A 197 1.02 11.02 -24.83
N ALA A 198 0.41 12.08 -24.29
CA ALA A 198 0.55 12.42 -22.89
C ALA A 198 0.16 11.22 -22.02
N LEU A 199 1.15 10.66 -21.33
CA LEU A 199 0.95 9.52 -20.43
C LEU A 199 0.36 10.01 -19.11
N GLY A 200 -0.48 9.18 -18.48
CA GLY A 200 -1.02 9.49 -17.17
C GLY A 200 0.07 9.61 -16.10
N ARG A 201 -0.23 10.26 -14.98
CA ARG A 201 0.66 10.24 -13.81
C ARG A 201 0.46 8.99 -12.98
N THR A 202 1.54 8.34 -12.58
CA THR A 202 1.53 7.16 -11.69
C THR A 202 2.47 7.38 -10.51
N ALA A 203 2.39 6.53 -9.49
CA ALA A 203 3.31 6.57 -8.35
C ALA A 203 4.78 6.35 -8.75
N PHE A 204 5.02 5.71 -9.90
CA PHE A 204 6.34 5.44 -10.47
C PHE A 204 6.81 6.54 -11.44
N GLY A 205 6.08 7.65 -11.55
CA GLY A 205 6.33 8.73 -12.50
C GLY A 205 5.49 8.67 -13.78
N ASN A 206 5.96 9.36 -14.83
CA ASN A 206 5.20 9.63 -16.07
C ASN A 206 5.84 9.01 -17.33
N SER A 207 6.81 8.10 -17.17
CA SER A 207 7.51 7.46 -18.29
C SER A 207 6.72 6.28 -18.87
N ALA A 208 7.10 5.82 -20.07
CA ALA A 208 6.55 4.60 -20.66
C ALA A 208 6.79 3.37 -19.76
N LYS A 209 7.94 3.33 -19.06
CA LYS A 209 8.24 2.29 -18.06
C LYS A 209 7.28 2.37 -16.87
N ALA A 210 7.03 3.57 -16.33
CA ALA A 210 6.09 3.79 -15.24
C ALA A 210 4.66 3.30 -15.59
N GLN A 211 4.22 3.56 -16.82
CA GLN A 211 2.93 3.05 -17.33
C GLN A 211 2.91 1.54 -17.48
N LYS A 212 4.01 0.93 -17.95
CA LYS A 212 4.12 -0.52 -18.05
C LYS A 212 4.05 -1.18 -16.67
N ILE A 213 4.75 -0.64 -15.67
CA ILE A 213 4.69 -1.08 -14.27
C ILE A 213 3.23 -1.04 -13.79
N ALA A 214 2.58 0.11 -13.93
CA ALA A 214 1.17 0.29 -13.57
C ALA A 214 0.24 -0.71 -14.27
N GLN A 215 0.47 -1.03 -15.55
CA GLN A 215 -0.30 -2.01 -16.30
C GLN A 215 -0.12 -3.44 -15.74
N LEU A 216 1.11 -3.84 -15.41
CA LEU A 216 1.43 -5.18 -14.90
C LEU A 216 0.69 -5.47 -13.59
N VAL A 217 0.63 -4.48 -12.70
CA VAL A 217 0.03 -4.64 -11.36
C VAL A 217 -1.39 -4.08 -11.25
N LYS A 218 -1.98 -3.61 -12.35
CA LYS A 218 -3.32 -2.98 -12.38
C LYS A 218 -4.41 -3.83 -11.76
N HIS A 219 -4.31 -5.15 -11.92
CA HIS A 219 -5.29 -6.12 -11.42
C HIS A 219 -5.24 -6.31 -9.91
N LEU A 220 -4.12 -5.95 -9.26
CA LEU A 220 -3.94 -6.00 -7.80
C LEU A 220 -4.34 -4.70 -7.12
N LYS A 221 -4.47 -3.62 -7.91
CA LYS A 221 -4.79 -2.30 -7.38
C LYS A 221 -6.20 -2.28 -6.82
N SER A 222 -6.29 -1.85 -5.56
CA SER A 222 -7.57 -1.53 -4.94
C SER A 222 -8.13 -0.23 -5.55
N ARG A 223 -9.19 -0.33 -6.36
CA ARG A 223 -9.97 0.83 -6.82
C ARG A 223 -11.07 1.14 -5.82
N SER A 224 -10.94 2.22 -5.04
CA SER A 224 -12.02 2.68 -4.15
C SER A 224 -13.37 2.59 -4.87
N ALA A 225 -14.32 1.85 -4.30
CA ALA A 225 -15.68 1.87 -4.81
C ALA A 225 -16.18 3.31 -4.77
N LEU A 226 -16.93 3.73 -5.79
CA LEU A 226 -17.64 5.00 -5.75
C LEU A 226 -18.53 4.97 -4.50
N ARG A 227 -18.39 5.98 -3.64
CA ARG A 227 -19.33 6.20 -2.53
C ARG A 227 -20.69 6.42 -3.18
N PHE A 228 -21.63 5.50 -2.95
CA PHE A 228 -23.03 5.65 -3.34
C PHE A 228 -23.79 6.34 -2.21
#